data_AF-A0A963L318-F1
#
_entry.id   AF-A0A963L318-F1
#
_cell.length_a   1.000
_cell.length_b   1.000
_cell.length_c   1.000
_cell.angle_alpha   90.00
_cell.angle_beta   90.00
_cell.angle_gamma   90.00
#
_symmetry.space_group_name_H-M   'P 1'
#
loop_
_entity.id
_entity.type
_entity.pdbx_description
1 polymer ?
#
loop_
_entity_poly.entity_id
_entity_poly.type
_entity_poly.pdbx_seq_one_letter_code
_entity_poly.pdbx_strand_id
1 'polypeptide(L)'
;MESGLSIFPIRILFFLALFPVAFFWLRRSWRILIKRDFSEVALKKGLPPPDAERWAPYELVINGLGGTVILCVIVLVFLGQLSYDAWVAIAGSTLWMKLFLSFALGRHAHGIPPAKPKASPVDGE
;
A
#
# COMPACT_ATOMS: atom_id res chain seq x y z
N MET A 1 10.37 -22.00 29.13
CA MET A 1 11.36 -21.54 28.12
C MET A 1 11.11 -22.18 26.74
N GLU A 2 9.85 -22.41 26.35
CA GLU A 2 9.49 -23.06 25.07
C GLU A 2 9.05 -22.08 23.97
N SER A 3 8.89 -20.80 24.29
CA SER A 3 8.45 -19.75 23.36
C SER A 3 9.55 -19.21 22.44
N GLY A 4 10.83 -19.41 22.76
CA GLY A 4 11.94 -18.86 21.96
C GLY A 4 12.07 -19.48 20.57
N LEU A 5 11.86 -20.81 20.48
CA LEU A 5 12.04 -21.56 19.23
C LEU A 5 10.88 -21.37 18.25
N SER A 6 9.65 -21.18 18.74
CA SER A 6 8.46 -20.97 17.91
C SER A 6 8.36 -19.54 17.36
N ILE A 7 8.88 -18.55 18.08
CA ILE A 7 8.85 -17.14 17.66
C ILE A 7 9.92 -16.87 16.60
N PHE A 8 11.12 -17.45 16.74
CA PHE A 8 12.24 -17.24 15.82
C PHE A 8 11.91 -17.38 14.32
N PRO A 9 11.24 -18.46 13.85
CA PRO A 9 10.88 -18.59 12.44
C PRO A 9 9.90 -17.51 11.97
N ILE A 10 8.95 -17.09 12.82
CA ILE A 10 8.00 -16.02 12.48
C ILE A 10 8.75 -14.69 12.28
N ARG A 11 9.75 -14.39 13.13
CA ARG A 11 10.56 -13.17 13.02
C ARG A 11 11.31 -13.11 11.69
N ILE A 12 11.95 -14.22 11.31
CA ILE A 12 12.68 -14.32 10.05
C ILE A 12 11.72 -14.20 8.87
N LEU A 13 10.59 -14.90 8.90
CA LEU A 13 9.59 -14.83 7.85
C LEU A 13 9.07 -13.40 7.67
N PHE A 14 8.74 -12.71 8.77
CA PHE A 14 8.27 -11.33 8.70
C PHE A 14 9.35 -10.40 8.13
N PHE A 15 10.60 -10.55 8.57
CA PHE A 15 11.72 -9.78 8.03
C PHE A 15 11.94 -10.02 6.54
N LEU A 16 11.94 -11.28 6.10
CA LEU A 16 12.07 -11.64 4.69
C LEU A 16 10.91 -11.12 3.84
N ALA A 17 9.69 -11.06 4.39
CA ALA A 17 8.54 -10.50 3.69
C ALA A 17 8.68 -8.99 3.42
N LEU A 18 9.51 -8.25 4.19
CA LEU A 18 9.72 -6.82 3.97
C LEU A 18 10.42 -6.53 2.64
N PHE A 19 11.27 -7.43 2.14
CA PHE A 19 12.03 -7.25 0.90
C PHE A 19 11.12 -7.14 -0.34
N PRO A 20 10.26 -8.14 -0.65
CA PRO A 20 9.37 -8.01 -1.79
C PRO A 20 8.40 -6.83 -1.60
N VAL A 21 7.93 -6.56 -0.37
CA VAL A 21 7.06 -5.41 -0.09
C VAL A 21 7.72 -4.09 -0.48
N ALA A 22 8.94 -3.83 0.02
CA ALA A 22 9.69 -2.63 -0.31
C ALA A 22 9.93 -2.51 -1.81
N PHE A 23 10.35 -3.62 -2.46
CA PHE A 23 10.58 -3.65 -3.90
C PHE A 23 9.31 -3.29 -4.69
N PHE A 24 8.16 -3.90 -4.38
CA PHE A 24 6.92 -3.62 -5.11
C PHE A 24 6.46 -2.17 -4.95
N TRP A 25 6.55 -1.59 -3.75
CA TRP A 25 6.13 -0.21 -3.51
C TRP A 25 7.07 0.81 -4.16
N LEU A 26 8.38 0.59 -4.06
CA LEU A 26 9.36 1.45 -4.73
C LEU A 26 9.28 1.32 -6.26
N ARG A 27 9.08 0.11 -6.79
CA ARG A 27 8.84 -0.12 -8.23
C ARG A 27 7.58 0.59 -8.72
N ARG A 28 6.48 0.56 -7.96
CA ARG A 28 5.27 1.31 -8.30
C ARG A 28 5.53 2.81 -8.32
N SER A 29 6.24 3.31 -7.32
CA SER A 29 6.64 4.73 -7.25
C SER A 29 7.48 5.15 -8.45
N TRP A 30 8.44 4.30 -8.85
CA TRP A 30 9.25 4.50 -10.06
C TRP A 30 8.40 4.55 -11.34
N ARG A 31 7.40 3.66 -11.48
CA ARG A 31 6.50 3.66 -12.64
C ARG A 31 5.69 4.97 -12.73
N ILE A 32 5.18 5.46 -11.61
CA ILE A 32 4.41 6.71 -11.56
C ILE A 32 5.33 7.91 -11.87
N LEU A 33 6.49 8.00 -11.20
CA LEU A 33 7.37 9.16 -11.28
C LEU A 33 8.10 9.25 -12.63
N ILE A 34 8.70 8.14 -13.08
CA ILE A 34 9.61 8.13 -14.24
C ILE A 34 8.89 7.69 -15.51
N LYS A 35 8.12 6.61 -15.44
CA LYS A 35 7.41 6.08 -16.61
C LYS A 35 6.07 6.77 -16.87
N ARG A 36 5.63 7.66 -15.97
CA ARG A 36 4.32 8.33 -15.99
C ARG A 36 3.16 7.35 -16.22
N ASP A 37 3.28 6.16 -15.65
CA ASP A 37 2.32 5.09 -15.81
C ASP A 37 1.35 5.10 -14.62
N PHE A 38 0.12 5.55 -14.89
CA PHE A 38 -0.92 5.74 -13.88
C PHE A 38 -1.89 4.55 -13.76
N SER A 39 -1.59 3.42 -14.41
CA SER A 39 -2.43 2.22 -14.37
C SER A 39 -2.58 1.62 -12.97
N GLU A 40 -1.66 1.93 -12.05
CA GLU A 40 -1.63 1.40 -10.69
C GLU A 40 -2.00 2.43 -9.60
N VAL A 41 -2.55 3.58 -10.00
CA VAL A 41 -2.89 4.67 -9.09
C VAL A 41 -4.28 4.50 -8.51
N ALA A 42 -4.40 4.63 -7.18
CA ALA A 42 -5.67 4.67 -6.46
C ALA A 42 -6.63 3.51 -6.82
N LEU A 43 -6.08 2.31 -6.95
CA LEU A 43 -6.82 1.15 -7.44
C LEU A 43 -8.00 0.79 -6.54
N LYS A 44 -9.15 0.54 -7.16
CA LYS A 44 -10.33 -0.07 -6.52
C LYS A 44 -10.73 -1.30 -7.32
N LYS A 45 -10.70 -2.47 -6.67
CA LYS A 45 -10.94 -3.78 -7.33
C LYS A 45 -10.02 -4.02 -8.55
N GLY A 46 -8.79 -3.50 -8.51
CA GLY A 46 -7.81 -3.65 -9.58
C GLY A 46 -7.96 -2.68 -10.76
N LEU A 47 -8.92 -1.74 -10.72
CA LEU A 47 -9.10 -0.73 -11.76
C LEU A 47 -8.68 0.67 -11.25
N PRO A 48 -8.01 1.48 -12.07
CA PRO A 48 -7.73 2.88 -11.77
C PRO A 48 -9.00 3.74 -11.94
N PRO A 49 -9.06 4.92 -11.29
CA PRO A 49 -10.17 5.86 -11.46
C PRO A 49 -10.12 6.53 -12.86
N PRO A 50 -11.22 7.16 -13.32
CA PRO A 50 -11.27 7.84 -14.63
C PRO A 50 -10.21 8.95 -14.79
N ASP A 51 -9.87 9.63 -13.69
CA ASP A 51 -8.86 10.70 -13.64
C ASP A 51 -7.70 10.27 -12.72
N ALA A 52 -6.97 9.23 -13.12
CA ALA A 52 -5.87 8.66 -12.34
C ALA A 52 -4.68 9.62 -12.18
N GLU A 53 -4.42 10.49 -13.16
CA GLU A 53 -3.30 11.43 -13.13
C GLU A 53 -3.41 12.42 -11.95
N ARG A 54 -4.62 12.93 -11.68
CA ARG A 54 -4.87 13.80 -10.51
C ARG A 54 -4.48 13.16 -9.17
N TRP A 55 -4.61 11.83 -9.06
CA TRP A 55 -4.34 11.10 -7.83
C TRP A 55 -2.90 10.53 -7.75
N ALA A 56 -2.15 10.63 -8.84
CA ALA A 56 -0.81 10.06 -8.96
C ALA A 56 0.18 10.58 -7.89
N PRO A 57 0.21 11.88 -7.52
CA PRO A 57 1.12 12.37 -6.49
C PRO A 57 0.88 11.72 -5.12
N TYR A 58 -0.37 11.45 -4.77
CA TYR A 58 -0.72 10.82 -3.49
C TYR A 58 -0.30 9.35 -3.46
N GLU A 59 -0.59 8.59 -4.51
CA GLU A 59 -0.16 7.19 -4.60
C GLU A 59 1.37 7.08 -4.64
N LEU A 60 2.04 8.01 -5.32
CA LEU A 60 3.51 8.12 -5.33
C LEU A 60 4.05 8.32 -3.92
N VAL A 61 3.50 9.26 -3.15
CA VAL A 61 3.95 9.51 -1.77
C VAL A 61 3.67 8.30 -0.88
N ILE A 62 2.47 7.71 -0.97
CA ILE A 62 2.10 6.55 -0.14
C ILE A 62 3.05 5.36 -0.36
N ASN A 63 3.34 5.02 -1.62
CA ASN A 63 4.24 3.89 -1.92
C ASN A 63 5.72 4.27 -1.77
N GLY A 64 6.09 5.51 -2.11
CA GLY A 64 7.47 5.97 -2.06
C GLY A 64 7.95 6.14 -0.63
N LEU A 65 7.17 6.83 0.20
CA LEU A 65 7.48 6.99 1.62
C LEU A 65 7.41 5.64 2.35
N GLY A 66 6.33 4.88 2.15
CA GLY A 66 6.19 3.56 2.77
C GLY A 66 7.33 2.61 2.39
N GLY A 67 7.67 2.54 1.10
CA GLY A 67 8.76 1.71 0.59
C GLY A 67 10.13 2.14 1.12
N THR A 68 10.37 3.45 1.24
CA THR A 68 11.61 4.01 1.79
C THR A 68 11.75 3.68 3.27
N VAL A 69 10.68 3.82 4.07
CA VAL A 69 10.72 3.46 5.50
C VAL A 69 11.03 1.98 5.69
N ILE A 70 10.37 1.09 4.92
CA ILE A 70 10.65 -0.35 4.99
C ILE A 70 12.09 -0.66 4.56
N LEU A 71 12.61 0.00 3.52
CA LEU A 71 13.99 -0.15 3.10
C LEU A 71 14.99 0.29 4.20
N CYS A 72 14.74 1.43 4.85
CA CYS A 72 15.55 1.88 5.98
C CYS A 72 15.52 0.86 7.14
N VAL A 73 14.35 0.30 7.46
CA VAL A 73 14.23 -0.76 8.47
C VAL A 73 15.08 -1.97 8.10
N ILE A 74 15.00 -2.44 6.86
CA ILE A 74 15.80 -3.58 6.38
C ILE A 74 17.30 -3.30 6.59
N VAL A 75 17.79 -2.14 6.14
CA VAL A 75 19.19 -1.74 6.27
C VAL A 75 19.62 -1.65 7.75
N LEU A 76 18.83 -1.00 8.59
CA LEU A 76 19.17 -0.81 10.00
C LEU A 76 19.15 -2.11 10.80
N VAL A 77 18.24 -3.05 10.47
CA VAL A 77 18.24 -4.39 11.08
C VAL A 77 19.49 -5.17 10.66
N PHE A 78 19.90 -5.11 9.39
CA PHE A 78 21.15 -5.73 8.94
C PHE A 78 22.39 -5.17 9.65
N LEU A 79 22.40 -3.87 9.92
CA LEU A 79 23.47 -3.20 10.66
C LEU A 79 23.38 -3.40 12.19
N GLY A 80 22.39 -4.15 12.68
CA GLY A 80 22.18 -4.39 14.10
C GLY A 80 21.76 -3.15 14.90
N GLN A 81 21.23 -2.12 14.23
CA GLN A 81 20.92 -0.81 14.84
C GLN A 81 19.52 -0.72 15.44
N LEU A 82 18.64 -1.71 15.22
CA LEU A 82 17.28 -1.73 15.74
C LEU A 82 17.00 -2.97 16.57
N SER A 83 16.44 -2.77 17.76
CA SER A 83 15.90 -3.87 18.57
C SER A 83 14.68 -4.49 17.89
N TYR A 84 14.37 -5.74 18.24
CA TYR A 84 13.24 -6.48 17.67
C TYR A 84 11.92 -5.71 17.78
N ASP A 85 11.59 -5.24 18.98
CA ASP A 85 10.32 -4.55 19.22
C ASP A 85 10.22 -3.24 18.41
N ALA A 86 11.34 -2.52 18.26
CA ALA A 86 11.39 -1.27 17.51
C ALA A 86 11.14 -1.49 16.02
N TRP A 87 11.88 -2.40 15.37
CA TRP A 87 11.72 -2.59 13.93
C TRP A 87 10.38 -3.23 13.58
N VAL A 88 9.86 -4.13 14.42
CA VAL A 88 8.52 -4.71 14.22
C VAL A 88 7.44 -3.65 14.36
N ALA A 89 7.53 -2.76 15.34
CA ALA A 89 6.60 -1.65 15.49
C ALA A 89 6.62 -0.72 14.28
N ILE A 90 7.81 -0.35 13.78
CA ILE A 90 7.96 0.53 12.61
C ILE A 90 7.45 -0.17 11.34
N ALA A 91 7.89 -1.41 11.07
CA ALA A 91 7.47 -2.14 9.89
C ALA A 91 5.96 -2.44 9.89
N GLY A 92 5.44 -2.93 11.01
CA GLY A 92 4.03 -3.24 11.20
C GLY A 92 3.14 -2.01 11.04
N SER A 93 3.46 -0.90 11.72
CA SER A 93 2.70 0.34 11.59
C SER A 93 2.77 0.90 10.16
N THR A 94 3.93 0.87 9.51
CA THR A 94 4.09 1.31 8.11
C THR A 94 3.23 0.48 7.16
N LEU A 95 3.18 -0.84 7.34
CA LEU A 95 2.32 -1.74 6.57
C LEU A 95 0.85 -1.37 6.73
N TRP A 96 0.38 -1.21 7.97
CA TRP A 96 -0.99 -0.81 8.26
C TRP A 96 -1.34 0.57 7.69
N MET A 97 -0.47 1.56 7.90
CA MET A 97 -0.66 2.90 7.38
C MET A 97 -0.75 2.90 5.85
N LYS A 98 0.14 2.17 5.18
CA LYS A 98 0.09 2.02 3.72
C LYS A 98 -1.24 1.44 3.27
N LEU A 99 -1.70 0.36 3.91
CA LEU A 99 -2.98 -0.28 3.57
C LEU A 99 -4.16 0.68 3.75
N PHE A 100 -4.27 1.37 4.88
CA PHE A 100 -5.36 2.30 5.14
C PHE A 100 -5.34 3.50 4.19
N LEU A 101 -4.16 4.07 3.94
CA LEU A 101 -4.01 5.21 3.03
C LEU A 101 -4.36 4.83 1.59
N SER A 102 -3.85 3.71 1.06
CA SER A 102 -4.23 3.21 -0.27
C SER A 102 -5.73 2.90 -0.35
N PHE A 103 -6.31 2.32 0.70
CA PHE A 103 -7.74 2.00 0.77
C PHE A 103 -8.62 3.25 0.74
N ALA A 104 -8.24 4.29 1.48
CA ALA A 104 -8.93 5.58 1.53
C ALA A 104 -8.81 6.30 0.19
N LEU A 105 -7.60 6.35 -0.38
CA LEU A 105 -7.34 6.99 -1.67
C LEU A 105 -8.15 6.35 -2.79
N GLY A 106 -8.18 5.02 -2.89
CA GLY A 106 -8.95 4.32 -3.92
C GLY A 106 -10.45 4.57 -3.84
N ARG A 107 -11.00 4.79 -2.63
CA ARG A 107 -12.41 5.16 -2.45
C ARG A 107 -12.68 6.61 -2.82
N HIS A 108 -11.83 7.51 -2.34
CA HIS A 108 -11.96 8.93 -2.62
C HIS A 108 -11.87 9.18 -4.13
N ALA A 109 -10.92 8.52 -4.81
CA ALA A 109 -10.66 8.71 -6.23
C ALA A 109 -11.77 8.19 -7.16
N HIS A 110 -12.49 7.13 -6.76
CA HIS A 110 -13.58 6.56 -7.56
C HIS A 110 -14.94 7.22 -7.31
N GLY A 111 -15.05 8.09 -6.31
CA GLY A 111 -16.32 8.70 -5.90
C GLY A 111 -17.36 7.70 -5.35
N ILE A 112 -18.49 8.25 -4.94
CA ILE A 112 -19.72 7.50 -4.64
C ILE A 112 -20.49 7.39 -5.96
N PRO A 113 -20.89 6.17 -6.41
CA PRO A 113 -21.66 6.03 -7.64
C PRO A 113 -22.94 6.87 -7.56
N PRO A 114 -23.32 7.60 -8.63
CA PRO A 114 -24.61 8.30 -8.64
C PRO A 114 -25.74 7.30 -8.42
N ALA A 115 -26.73 7.67 -7.62
CA ALA A 115 -27.91 6.86 -7.39
C ALA A 115 -28.56 6.54 -8.75
N LYS A 116 -28.79 5.24 -9.02
CA LYS A 116 -29.43 4.79 -10.25
C LYS A 116 -30.82 5.46 -10.32
N PRO A 117 -31.17 6.21 -11.39
CA PRO A 117 -32.51 6.76 -11.52
C PRO A 117 -33.54 5.63 -11.40
N LYS A 118 -34.57 5.81 -10.58
CA LYS A 118 -35.70 4.88 -10.57
C LYS A 118 -36.25 4.83 -11.99
N ALA A 119 -36.30 3.64 -12.58
CA ALA A 119 -36.97 3.46 -13.87
C ALA A 119 -38.41 3.97 -13.71
N SER A 120 -38.79 4.99 -14.48
CA SER A 120 -40.19 5.37 -14.59
C SER A 120 -40.97 4.16 -15.10
N PRO A 121 -42.18 3.90 -14.58
CA PRO A 121 -43.04 2.89 -15.17
C PRO A 121 -43.18 3.23 -16.66
N VAL A 122 -42.97 2.23 -17.51
CA VAL A 122 -43.36 2.34 -18.92
C VAL A 122 -44.88 2.36 -18.88
N ASP A 123 -45.46 3.55 -19.00
CA ASP A 123 -46.90 3.71 -19.17
C ASP A 123 -47.27 2.96 -20.45
N GLY A 124 -48.19 2.01 -20.30
CA GLY A 124 -48.56 1.08 -21.34
C GLY A 124 -49.24 1.73 -22.54
N GLU A 125 -49.02 1.10 -23.69
CA GLU A 125 -49.93 1.09 -24.84
C GLU A 125 -50.19 -0.35 -25.24
#